data_AF-A0A3D4B8F8-F1
#
_entry.id   AF-A0A3D4B8F8-F1
#
_cell.length_a   1.000
_cell.length_b   1.000
_cell.length_c   1.000
_cell.angle_alpha   90.00
_cell.angle_beta   90.00
_cell.angle_gamma   90.00
#
_symmetry.space_group_name_H-M   'P 1'
#
loop_
_entity.id
_entity.type
_entity.pdbx_description
1 polymer ?
#
loop_
_entity_poly.entity_id
_entity_poly.type
_entity_poly.pdbx_seq_one_letter_code
_entity_poly.pdbx_strand_id
1 'polypeptide(L)'
;MSVIIPELTKAMHFTTKATGTGLGLTSAFTIIQRHEGVIGVDSKVGQGTTFEIYLLASSHQDKAEEKEPDEVIDIPKQEGHILVMDDEPIICVLIEHILKEIGCSVTSTSRGEELIDLYRQGLDSNKPFDAVILDLTIPGGPGGKETIEQLHQIDPNV
;
A
#
# COMPACT_ATOMS: atom_id res chain seq x y z
N MET A 1 2.33 22.93 -30.10
CA MET A 1 1.40 23.62 -29.20
C MET A 1 0.98 22.57 -28.19
N SER A 2 1.69 22.51 -27.06
CA SER A 2 1.49 21.47 -26.04
C SER A 2 0.19 21.77 -25.32
N VAL A 3 -0.76 20.84 -25.35
CA VAL A 3 -1.98 20.95 -24.57
C VAL A 3 -1.58 20.74 -23.12
N ILE A 4 -1.25 21.83 -22.42
CA ILE A 4 -1.48 21.90 -20.97
C ILE A 4 -2.97 21.61 -20.81
N ILE A 5 -3.33 20.71 -19.89
CA ILE A 5 -4.57 19.95 -19.97
C ILE A 5 -5.66 20.51 -19.04
N PRO A 6 -6.44 21.53 -19.45
CA PRO A 6 -7.75 21.80 -18.86
C PRO A 6 -8.83 20.77 -19.26
N GLU A 7 -8.64 20.05 -20.38
CA GLU A 7 -9.72 19.20 -20.92
C GLU A 7 -9.81 17.79 -20.30
N LEU A 8 -8.71 17.14 -19.89
CA LEU A 8 -8.82 15.88 -19.12
C LEU A 8 -9.41 16.10 -17.73
N THR A 9 -9.15 17.25 -17.10
CA THR A 9 -9.82 17.61 -15.84
C THR A 9 -11.31 17.87 -16.00
N LYS A 10 -11.78 18.17 -17.21
CA LYS A 10 -13.21 18.43 -17.49
C LYS A 10 -14.05 17.14 -17.51
N ALA A 11 -13.40 15.98 -17.55
CA ALA A 11 -14.06 14.69 -17.44
C ALA A 11 -13.37 13.83 -16.38
N MET A 12 -13.59 14.19 -15.12
CA MET A 12 -13.49 13.23 -14.04
C MET A 12 -14.36 12.02 -14.44
N HIS A 13 -13.73 10.87 -14.71
CA HIS A 13 -14.35 9.60 -15.13
C HIS A 13 -14.79 9.52 -16.62
N PHE A 14 -13.90 9.76 -17.59
CA PHE A 14 -14.17 9.36 -18.98
C PHE A 14 -13.96 7.85 -19.17
N THR A 15 -15.04 7.08 -19.03
CA THR A 15 -15.10 5.66 -19.39
C THR A 15 -16.31 5.40 -20.28
N THR A 16 -16.14 4.63 -21.34
CA THR A 16 -17.25 4.10 -22.15
C THR A 16 -17.73 2.73 -21.65
N LYS A 17 -17.07 2.17 -20.62
CA LYS A 17 -17.44 0.89 -20.02
C LYS A 17 -18.47 1.09 -18.92
N ALA A 18 -19.50 0.24 -18.91
CA ALA A 18 -20.54 0.23 -17.88
C ALA A 18 -20.03 -0.20 -16.49
N THR A 19 -18.91 -0.94 -16.44
CA THR A 19 -18.22 -1.37 -15.22
C THR A 19 -16.70 -1.22 -15.39
N GLY A 20 -16.00 -0.87 -14.30
CA GLY A 20 -14.54 -0.63 -14.27
C GLY A 20 -14.16 0.83 -14.00
N THR A 21 -12.92 1.06 -13.58
CA THR A 21 -12.40 2.38 -13.13
C THR A 21 -12.02 3.34 -14.28
N GLY A 22 -12.39 2.99 -15.52
CA GLY A 22 -11.98 3.70 -16.74
C GLY A 22 -10.59 3.32 -17.22
N LEU A 23 -9.89 4.26 -17.86
CA LEU A 23 -8.51 4.06 -18.36
C LEU A 23 -7.44 4.30 -17.28
N GLY A 24 -7.82 4.55 -16.03
CA GLY A 24 -6.88 4.87 -14.94
C GLY A 24 -6.24 6.26 -15.04
N LEU A 25 -6.66 7.11 -16.00
CA LEU A 25 -6.06 8.43 -16.22
C LEU A 25 -6.28 9.40 -15.04
N THR A 26 -7.41 9.29 -14.33
CA THR A 26 -7.65 10.07 -13.11
C THR A 26 -6.65 9.71 -12.00
N SER A 27 -6.37 8.41 -11.83
CA SER A 27 -5.39 7.93 -10.85
C SER A 27 -3.99 8.40 -11.23
N ALA A 28 -3.59 8.22 -12.48
CA ALA A 28 -2.30 8.69 -12.98
C ALA A 28 -2.13 10.21 -12.78
N PHE A 29 -3.13 11.00 -13.18
CA PHE A 29 -3.13 12.45 -12.97
C PHE A 29 -2.97 12.82 -11.49
N THR A 30 -3.77 12.21 -10.61
CA THR A 30 -3.74 12.49 -9.17
C THR A 30 -2.39 12.13 -8.55
N ILE A 31 -1.84 10.96 -8.91
CA ILE A 31 -0.54 10.51 -8.42
C ILE A 31 0.56 11.47 -8.87
N ILE A 32 0.59 11.83 -10.15
CA ILE A 32 1.59 12.73 -10.72
C ILE A 32 1.49 14.12 -10.09
N GLN A 33 0.28 14.64 -9.90
CA GLN A 33 0.05 15.94 -9.24
C GLN A 33 0.48 15.93 -7.77
N ARG A 34 0.24 14.82 -7.04
CA ARG A 34 0.72 14.65 -5.66
C ARG A 34 2.24 14.61 -5.55
N HIS A 35 2.94 14.25 -6.63
CA HIS A 35 4.40 14.31 -6.74
C HIS A 35 4.88 15.64 -7.37
N GLU A 36 4.04 16.67 -7.38
CA GLU A 36 4.33 17.99 -7.97
C GLU A 36 4.75 17.92 -9.45
N GLY A 37 4.33 16.85 -10.13
CA GLY A 37 4.64 16.59 -11.52
C GLY A 37 3.57 17.11 -12.48
N VAL A 38 3.85 16.92 -13.77
CA VAL A 38 2.99 17.30 -14.89
C VAL A 38 2.83 16.12 -15.82
N ILE A 39 1.62 15.93 -16.34
CA ILE A 39 1.32 14.97 -17.41
C ILE A 39 0.81 15.70 -18.65
N GLY A 40 1.33 15.31 -19.82
CA GLY A 40 0.97 15.74 -21.16
C GLY A 40 0.42 14.57 -21.97
N VAL A 41 -0.44 14.84 -22.97
CA VAL A 41 -0.90 13.81 -23.92
C VAL A 41 -0.95 14.37 -25.34
N ASP A 42 -0.45 13.60 -26.30
CA ASP A 42 -0.65 13.82 -27.74
C ASP A 42 -1.27 12.55 -28.35
N SER A 43 -2.42 12.69 -29.01
CA SER A 43 -3.14 11.55 -29.59
C SER A 43 -3.78 11.94 -30.90
N LYS A 44 -3.64 11.04 -31.89
CA LYS A 44 -4.29 11.16 -33.20
C LYS A 44 -4.86 9.82 -33.60
N VAL A 45 -6.14 9.81 -34.00
CA VAL A 45 -6.83 8.60 -34.46
C VAL A 45 -6.05 7.95 -35.60
N GLY A 46 -5.75 6.66 -35.46
CA GLY A 46 -4.98 5.89 -36.43
C GLY A 46 -3.46 6.13 -36.42
N GLN A 47 -2.94 7.02 -35.58
CA GLN A 47 -1.48 7.28 -35.43
C GLN A 47 -0.94 6.92 -34.04
N GLY A 48 -1.83 6.69 -33.08
CA GLY A 48 -1.47 6.30 -31.71
C GLY A 48 -1.61 7.44 -30.71
N THR A 49 -1.11 7.19 -29.50
CA THR A 49 -1.19 8.09 -28.35
C THR A 49 0.15 8.08 -27.61
N THR A 50 0.65 9.24 -27.27
CA THR A 50 1.86 9.45 -26.46
C THR A 50 1.48 10.21 -25.19
N PHE A 51 1.94 9.71 -24.04
CA PHE A 51 1.85 10.42 -22.77
C PHE A 51 3.25 10.85 -22.34
N GLU A 52 3.38 12.10 -21.92
CA GLU A 52 4.63 12.66 -21.40
C GLU A 52 4.45 12.95 -19.91
N ILE A 53 5.36 12.48 -19.07
CA ILE A 53 5.29 12.66 -17.62
C ILE A 53 6.58 13.34 -17.18
N TYR A 54 6.42 14.48 -16.49
CA TYR A 54 7.50 15.25 -15.91
C TYR A 54 7.35 15.20 -14.40
N LEU A 55 8.32 14.62 -13.71
CA LEU A 55 8.40 14.61 -12.25
C LEU A 55 9.60 15.45 -11.82
N LEU A 56 9.53 16.03 -10.63
CA LEU A 56 10.69 16.67 -10.04
C LEU A 56 11.79 15.62 -9.83
N ALA A 57 12.96 15.89 -10.40
CA ALA A 57 14.15 15.10 -10.09
C ALA A 57 14.50 15.31 -8.61
N SER A 58 14.91 14.23 -7.94
CA SER A 58 15.42 14.34 -6.57
C SER A 58 16.61 15.30 -6.54
N SER A 59 16.64 16.20 -5.55
CA SER A 59 17.81 17.03 -5.26
C SER A 59 18.89 16.25 -4.49
N HIS A 60 18.58 15.05 -4.00
CA HIS A 60 19.57 14.12 -3.47
C HIS A 60 20.34 13.49 -4.62
N GLN A 61 21.50 14.07 -4.91
CA GLN A 61 22.62 13.30 -5.44
C GLN A 61 23.20 12.46 -4.31
N ASP A 62 22.44 11.50 -3.81
CA ASP A 62 23.11 10.34 -3.27
C ASP A 62 23.82 9.75 -4.48
N LYS A 63 25.15 9.79 -4.47
CA LYS A 63 25.91 8.90 -5.34
C LYS A 63 25.25 7.55 -5.14
N ALA A 64 24.72 6.97 -6.21
CA ALA A 64 24.49 5.55 -6.21
C ALA A 64 25.87 4.96 -5.91
N GLU A 65 26.14 4.66 -4.63
CA GLU A 65 27.07 3.62 -4.30
C GLU A 65 26.54 2.45 -5.11
N GLU A 66 27.32 2.03 -6.11
CA GLU A 66 27.13 0.73 -6.70
C GLU A 66 27.15 -0.22 -5.51
N LYS A 67 25.96 -0.56 -5.01
CA LYS A 67 25.82 -1.64 -4.05
C LYS A 67 26.41 -2.81 -4.79
N GLU A 68 27.56 -3.29 -4.31
CA GLU A 68 28.00 -4.63 -4.66
C GLU A 68 26.78 -5.55 -4.49
N PRO A 69 26.55 -6.48 -5.45
CA PRO A 69 25.35 -7.30 -5.46
C PRO A 69 25.12 -7.81 -4.06
N ASP A 70 23.99 -7.42 -3.45
CA ASP A 70 23.72 -7.62 -2.03
C ASP A 70 24.18 -9.05 -1.70
N GLU A 71 25.21 -9.18 -0.86
CA GLU A 71 25.52 -10.46 -0.23
C GLU A 71 24.18 -10.98 0.26
N VAL A 72 23.81 -12.20 -0.14
CA VAL A 72 22.53 -12.81 0.27
C VAL A 72 22.43 -12.56 1.75
N ILE A 73 21.57 -11.60 2.13
CA ILE A 73 21.41 -11.23 3.51
C ILE A 73 20.90 -12.53 4.10
N ASP A 74 21.75 -13.18 4.91
CA ASP A 74 21.34 -14.33 5.67
C ASP A 74 20.39 -13.73 6.70
N ILE A 75 19.13 -13.55 6.29
CA ILE A 75 18.07 -13.00 7.13
C ILE A 75 18.05 -13.99 8.29
N PRO A 76 18.54 -13.61 9.48
CA PRO A 76 18.51 -14.53 10.60
C PRO A 76 17.05 -14.94 10.71
N LYS A 77 16.75 -16.24 10.78
CA LYS A 77 15.37 -16.70 10.97
C LYS A 77 14.78 -15.91 12.13
N GLN A 78 13.95 -14.93 11.81
CA GLN A 78 13.41 -14.02 12.79
C GLN A 78 12.22 -14.76 13.38
N GLU A 79 12.38 -15.18 14.63
CA GLU A 79 11.28 -15.65 15.45
C GLU A 79 10.43 -14.43 15.82
N GLY A 80 9.55 -14.01 14.90
CA GLY A 80 8.58 -12.93 15.12
C GLY A 80 7.17 -13.46 15.35
N HIS A 81 6.39 -12.83 16.21
CA HIS A 81 4.96 -13.06 16.38
C HIS A 81 4.18 -11.91 15.77
N ILE A 82 3.52 -12.17 14.63
CA ILE A 82 2.92 -11.14 13.79
C ILE A 82 1.39 -11.26 13.83
N LEU A 83 0.71 -10.13 14.01
CA LEU A 83 -0.74 -10.02 13.95
C LEU A 83 -1.15 -9.45 12.59
N VAL A 84 -2.10 -10.09 11.90
CA VAL A 84 -2.53 -9.70 10.55
C VAL A 84 -4.04 -9.48 10.54
N MET A 85 -4.49 -8.41 9.88
CA MET A 85 -5.91 -8.18 9.62
C MET A 85 -6.17 -7.85 8.16
N ASP A 86 -7.01 -8.65 7.54
CA ASP A 86 -7.49 -8.48 6.17
C ASP A 86 -8.85 -9.19 6.02
N ASP A 87 -9.83 -8.56 5.38
CA ASP A 87 -11.17 -9.14 5.22
C ASP A 87 -11.24 -10.20 4.12
N GLU A 88 -10.21 -10.31 3.27
CA GLU A 88 -10.06 -11.34 2.26
C GLU A 88 -9.28 -12.54 2.83
N PRO A 89 -9.93 -13.70 3.07
CA PRO A 89 -9.26 -14.85 3.69
C PRO A 89 -8.07 -15.36 2.89
N ILE A 90 -8.08 -15.18 1.57
CA ILE A 90 -6.98 -15.61 0.70
C ILE A 90 -5.71 -14.77 0.92
N ILE A 91 -5.86 -13.49 1.25
CA ILE A 91 -4.74 -12.61 1.56
C ILE A 91 -4.14 -12.99 2.92
N CYS A 92 -4.97 -13.23 3.93
CA CYS A 92 -4.52 -13.76 5.21
C CYS A 92 -3.69 -15.06 5.05
N VAL A 93 -4.21 -16.03 4.29
CA VAL A 93 -3.51 -17.32 4.05
C VAL A 93 -2.19 -17.11 3.32
N LEU A 94 -2.15 -16.21 2.34
CA LEU A 94 -0.92 -15.88 1.61
C LEU A 94 0.14 -15.27 2.54
N ILE A 95 -0.24 -14.26 3.32
CA ILE A 95 0.66 -13.58 4.28
C ILE A 95 1.18 -14.58 5.31
N GLU A 96 0.29 -15.41 5.87
CA GLU A 96 0.68 -16.46 6.80
C GLU A 96 1.71 -17.42 6.20
N HIS A 97 1.51 -17.84 4.96
CA HIS A 97 2.42 -18.76 4.28
C HIS A 97 3.81 -18.14 4.13
N ILE A 98 3.88 -16.91 3.61
CA ILE A 98 5.14 -16.18 3.40
C ILE A 98 5.89 -15.99 4.73
N LEU A 99 5.19 -15.50 5.76
CA LEU A 99 5.82 -15.20 7.05
C LEU A 99 6.25 -16.47 7.80
N LYS A 100 5.49 -17.57 7.69
CA LYS A 100 5.89 -18.87 8.25
C LYS A 100 7.13 -19.44 7.58
N GLU A 101 7.30 -19.24 6.26
CA GLU A 101 8.53 -19.66 5.57
C GLU A 101 9.77 -18.90 6.06
N ILE A 102 9.60 -17.65 6.50
CA ILE A 102 10.68 -16.80 7.06
C ILE A 102 10.95 -17.12 8.56
N GLY A 103 10.09 -17.92 9.20
CA GLY A 103 10.25 -18.37 10.59
C GLY A 103 9.35 -17.67 11.60
N CYS A 104 8.44 -16.80 11.14
CA CYS A 104 7.50 -16.10 12.02
C CYS A 104 6.30 -16.98 12.37
N SER A 105 5.74 -16.75 13.56
CA SER A 105 4.39 -17.15 13.92
C SER A 105 3.41 -16.06 13.56
N VAL A 106 2.23 -16.43 13.05
CA VAL A 106 1.24 -15.48 12.58
C VAL A 106 -0.11 -15.79 13.20
N THR A 107 -0.79 -14.74 13.66
CA THR A 107 -2.20 -14.77 14.05
C THR A 107 -2.96 -13.83 13.11
N SER A 108 -4.04 -14.31 12.50
CA SER A 108 -4.82 -13.54 11.54
C SER A 108 -6.27 -13.37 12.01
N THR A 109 -6.89 -12.27 11.62
CA THR A 109 -8.32 -11.98 11.82
C THR A 109 -8.85 -11.17 10.63
N SER A 110 -10.16 -11.18 10.42
CA SER A 110 -10.82 -10.36 9.39
C SER A 110 -11.44 -9.08 9.94
N ARG A 111 -11.25 -8.77 11.22
CA ARG A 111 -11.95 -7.68 11.90
C ARG A 111 -11.04 -6.88 12.82
N GLY A 112 -11.13 -5.55 12.72
CA GLY A 112 -10.36 -4.65 13.58
C GLY A 112 -10.69 -4.79 15.07
N GLU A 113 -11.95 -5.07 15.42
CA GLU A 113 -12.32 -5.25 16.84
C GLU A 113 -11.66 -6.49 17.45
N GLU A 114 -11.67 -7.61 16.70
CA GLU A 114 -11.00 -8.85 17.13
C GLU A 114 -9.48 -8.66 17.17
N LEU A 115 -8.90 -7.90 16.23
CA LEU A 115 -7.47 -7.58 16.25
C LEU A 115 -7.07 -6.86 17.54
N ILE A 116 -7.85 -5.87 17.97
CA ILE A 116 -7.59 -5.11 19.19
C ILE A 116 -7.65 -6.03 20.42
N ASP A 117 -8.63 -6.93 20.48
CA ASP A 117 -8.76 -7.89 21.57
C ASP A 117 -7.60 -8.90 21.60
N LEU A 118 -7.17 -9.41 20.44
CA LEU A 118 -6.00 -10.28 20.31
C LEU A 118 -4.73 -9.57 20.77
N TYR A 119 -4.54 -8.31 20.34
CA TYR A 119 -3.37 -7.51 20.73
C TYR A 119 -3.29 -7.33 22.25
N ARG A 120 -4.40 -6.96 22.90
CA ARG A 120 -4.50 -6.86 24.37
C ARG A 120 -4.19 -8.17 25.07
N GLN A 121 -4.74 -9.29 24.57
CA GLN A 121 -4.48 -10.61 25.14
C GLN A 121 -2.99 -10.99 25.05
N GLY A 122 -2.31 -10.60 23.97
CA GLY A 122 -0.86 -10.78 23.82
C GLY A 122 -0.08 -10.01 24.89
N LEU A 123 -0.41 -8.74 25.10
CA LEU A 123 0.17 -7.93 26.17
C LEU A 123 -0.07 -8.54 27.56
N ASP A 124 -1.33 -8.86 27.88
CA ASP A 124 -1.74 -9.41 29.17
C ASP A 124 -1.08 -10.77 29.47
N SER A 125 -0.86 -11.58 28.43
CA SER A 125 -0.24 -12.90 28.53
C SER A 125 1.29 -12.87 28.46
N ASN A 126 1.91 -11.68 28.43
CA ASN A 126 3.35 -11.48 28.26
C ASN A 126 3.90 -12.19 27.00
N LYS A 127 3.10 -12.17 25.94
CA LYS A 127 3.42 -12.63 24.58
C LYS A 127 2.98 -11.55 23.58
N PRO A 128 3.65 -10.38 23.60
CA PRO A 128 3.32 -9.28 22.69
C PRO A 128 3.60 -9.67 21.24
N PHE A 129 2.92 -8.99 20.33
CA PHE A 129 3.22 -9.09 18.90
C PHE A 129 4.38 -8.14 18.55
N ASP A 130 5.28 -8.60 17.70
CA ASP A 130 6.43 -7.82 17.23
C ASP A 130 6.06 -6.88 16.06
N ALA A 131 4.98 -7.20 15.35
CA ALA A 131 4.46 -6.39 14.27
C ALA A 131 2.96 -6.62 14.05
N VAL A 132 2.30 -5.59 13.52
CA VAL A 132 0.90 -5.65 13.08
C VAL A 132 0.80 -5.25 11.61
N ILE A 133 0.14 -6.08 10.81
CA ILE A 133 -0.13 -5.82 9.38
C ILE A 133 -1.64 -5.61 9.24
N LEU A 134 -2.03 -4.47 8.68
CA LEU A 134 -3.44 -4.06 8.58
C LEU A 134 -3.79 -3.73 7.14
N ASP A 135 -4.86 -4.31 6.62
CA ASP A 135 -5.55 -3.71 5.48
C ASP A 135 -6.20 -2.39 5.90
N LEU A 136 -6.06 -1.37 5.05
CA LEU A 136 -6.55 -0.03 5.34
C LEU A 136 -8.08 0.05 5.29
N THR A 137 -8.74 -0.79 4.47
CA THR A 137 -10.15 -0.60 4.13
C THR A 137 -10.96 -1.89 4.23
N ILE A 138 -11.59 -2.09 5.39
CA ILE A 138 -12.48 -3.24 5.61
C ILE A 138 -13.95 -2.82 5.45
N PRO A 139 -14.74 -3.50 4.60
CA PRO A 139 -16.18 -3.27 4.51
C PRO A 139 -16.91 -3.68 5.80
N GLY A 140 -17.73 -2.78 6.35
CA GLY A 140 -18.65 -3.11 7.44
C GLY A 140 -18.03 -3.20 8.85
N GLY A 141 -16.82 -2.66 9.04
CA GLY A 141 -16.14 -2.55 10.34
C GLY A 141 -15.05 -1.46 10.32
N PRO A 142 -14.32 -1.27 11.43
CA PRO A 142 -13.13 -0.42 11.47
C PRO A 142 -12.05 -1.01 10.57
N GLY A 143 -11.50 -0.19 9.66
CA GLY A 143 -10.36 -0.55 8.82
C GLY A 143 -9.04 -0.34 9.54
N GLY A 144 -7.92 -0.49 8.84
CA GLY A 144 -6.59 -0.34 9.40
C GLY A 144 -6.33 1.03 10.03
N LYS A 145 -6.93 2.11 9.49
CA LYS A 145 -6.76 3.45 10.03
C LYS A 145 -7.39 3.60 11.42
N GLU A 146 -8.66 3.24 11.58
CA GLU A 146 -9.34 3.32 12.88
C GLU A 146 -8.76 2.32 13.88
N THR A 147 -8.28 1.18 13.38
CA THR A 147 -7.66 0.13 14.21
C THR A 147 -6.32 0.59 14.78
N ILE A 148 -5.42 1.16 13.96
CA ILE A 148 -4.11 1.62 14.45
C ILE A 148 -4.25 2.81 15.42
N GLU A 149 -5.22 3.70 15.19
CA GLU A 149 -5.53 4.80 16.13
C GLU A 149 -5.94 4.28 17.52
N GLN A 150 -6.61 3.14 17.59
CA GLN A 150 -6.97 2.49 18.86
C GLN A 150 -5.80 1.72 19.47
N LEU A 151 -4.99 1.03 18.66
CA LEU A 151 -3.79 0.36 19.15
C LEU A 151 -2.81 1.35 19.79
N HIS A 152 -2.58 2.52 19.19
CA HIS A 152 -1.72 3.55 19.78
C HIS A 152 -2.22 4.09 21.14
N GLN A 153 -3.52 4.01 21.41
CA GLN A 153 -4.06 4.37 22.74
C GLN A 153 -3.78 3.28 23.79
N ILE A 154 -3.57 2.04 23.35
CA ILE A 154 -3.28 0.87 24.19
C ILE A 154 -1.77 0.75 24.42
N ASP A 155 -0.99 0.77 23.33
CA ASP A 155 0.47 0.76 23.33
C ASP A 155 0.98 1.85 22.37
N PRO A 156 1.57 2.94 22.88
CA PRO A 156 2.18 3.98 22.05
C PRO A 156 3.35 3.49 21.17
N ASN A 157 3.92 2.32 21.46
CA ASN A 157 5.06 1.74 20.74
C ASN A 157 4.66 0.62 19.76
N VAL A 158 3.36 0.40 19.56
CA VAL A 158 2.87 -0.49 18.48
C VAL A 158 3.43 -0.09 17.12
#